data_AF-A0A3C0BJY1-F1
#
_entry.id   AF-A0A3C0BJY1-F1
#
_cell.length_a   1.000
_cell.length_b   1.000
_cell.length_c   1.000
_cell.angle_alpha   90.00
_cell.angle_beta   90.00
_cell.angle_gamma   90.00
#
_symmetry.space_group_name_H-M   'P 1'
#
loop_
_entity.id
_entity.type
_entity.pdbx_description
1 polymer ?
#
loop_
_entity_poly.entity_id
_entity_poly.type
_entity_poly.pdbx_seq_one_letter_code
_entity_poly.pdbx_strand_id
1 'polypeptide(L)'
;MTNEERTWWKEGVVYQIYPRSFCDSNNDGIGDLNGICGKLDYLVRLGIDIIWMCPIFKSPNDDNGYDISDYRGIMDDFGTLA
;
A
#
# COMPACT_ATOMS: atom_id res chain seq x y z
N MET A 1 38.05 -9.40 -4.49
CA MET A 1 36.64 -9.45 -4.06
C MET A 1 36.22 -8.02 -3.82
N THR A 2 35.31 -7.49 -4.64
CA THR A 2 34.76 -6.15 -4.46
C THR A 2 33.93 -6.14 -3.18
N ASN A 3 34.20 -5.18 -2.30
CA ASN A 3 33.42 -4.96 -1.09
C ASN A 3 32.13 -4.27 -1.54
N GLU A 4 31.11 -5.04 -1.93
CA GLU A 4 29.82 -4.44 -2.33
C GLU A 4 29.17 -3.81 -1.10
N GLU A 5 28.92 -2.50 -1.16
CA GLU A 5 28.19 -1.79 -0.13
C GLU A 5 26.77 -2.35 -0.03
N ARG A 6 26.43 -2.86 1.15
CA ARG A 6 25.08 -3.33 1.45
C ARG A 6 24.09 -2.20 1.24
N THR A 7 22.99 -2.50 0.58
CA THR A 7 21.96 -1.51 0.22
C THR A 7 20.60 -2.07 0.60
N TRP A 8 19.86 -1.38 1.48
CA TRP A 8 18.64 -1.90 2.10
C TRP A 8 17.58 -2.44 1.10
N TRP A 9 17.39 -1.77 -0.04
CA TRP A 9 16.41 -2.19 -1.05
C TRP A 9 16.88 -3.36 -1.92
N LYS A 10 18.18 -3.66 -1.97
CA LYS A 10 18.71 -4.84 -2.68
C LYS A 10 18.53 -6.13 -1.88
N GLU A 11 18.46 -6.00 -0.55
CA GLU A 11 18.41 -7.12 0.39
C GLU A 11 17.02 -7.31 1.01
N GLY A 12 16.16 -6.29 0.98
CA GLY A 12 14.84 -6.32 1.60
C GLY A 12 13.79 -7.15 0.85
N VAL A 13 12.90 -7.76 1.61
CA VAL A 13 11.73 -8.48 1.09
C VAL A 13 10.58 -7.49 0.88
N VAL A 14 10.12 -7.38 -0.36
CA VAL A 14 9.01 -6.50 -0.75
C VAL A 14 7.69 -7.25 -0.70
N TYR A 15 6.68 -6.66 -0.08
CA TYR A 15 5.30 -7.10 -0.14
C TYR A 15 4.45 -6.06 -0.88
N GLN A 16 3.79 -6.48 -1.96
CA GLN A 16 2.90 -5.61 -2.71
C GLN A 16 1.48 -5.69 -2.15
N ILE A 17 0.87 -4.54 -1.85
CA ILE A 17 -0.52 -4.45 -1.40
C ILE A 17 -1.37 -3.85 -2.51
N TYR A 18 -2.46 -4.54 -2.84
CA TYR A 18 -3.57 -3.98 -3.61
C TYR A 18 -4.68 -3.51 -2.64
N PRO A 19 -4.79 -2.19 -2.35
CA PRO A 19 -5.56 -1.67 -1.21
C PRO A 19 -7.00 -2.16 -1.18
N ARG A 20 -7.70 -2.04 -2.32
CA ARG A 20 -9.12 -2.37 -2.48
C ARG A 20 -9.48 -3.80 -2.07
N SER A 21 -8.53 -4.75 -2.10
CA SER A 21 -8.79 -6.16 -1.80
C SER A 21 -7.98 -6.71 -0.63
N PHE A 22 -7.28 -5.86 0.12
CA PHE A 22 -6.40 -6.32 1.18
C PHE A 22 -7.11 -6.50 2.53
N CYS A 23 -7.66 -5.42 3.08
CA CYS A 23 -8.40 -5.47 4.35
C CYS A 23 -9.33 -4.26 4.46
N ASP A 24 -10.63 -4.55 4.59
CA ASP A 24 -11.69 -3.59 4.88
C ASP A 24 -11.76 -3.37 6.41
N SER A 25 -11.82 -2.11 6.85
CA SER A 25 -11.93 -1.74 8.27
C SER A 25 -13.31 -1.21 8.68
N ASN A 26 -14.16 -0.86 7.72
CA ASN A 26 -15.43 -0.16 7.96
C ASN A 26 -16.67 -0.98 7.52
N ASN A 27 -16.47 -2.14 6.89
CA ASN A 27 -17.48 -3.06 6.34
C ASN A 27 -18.25 -2.51 5.12
N ASP A 28 -17.65 -1.64 4.31
CA ASP A 28 -18.22 -1.18 3.04
C ASP A 28 -17.91 -2.11 1.84
N GLY A 29 -17.07 -3.13 2.05
CA GLY A 29 -16.67 -4.11 1.04
C GLY A 29 -15.40 -3.74 0.27
N ILE A 30 -14.76 -2.61 0.59
CA ILE A 30 -13.54 -2.12 -0.03
C ILE A 30 -12.43 -2.05 1.02
N GLY A 31 -11.24 -2.56 0.69
CA GLY A 31 -10.09 -2.42 1.55
C GLY A 31 -9.57 -0.98 1.61
N ASP A 32 -9.14 -0.55 2.79
CA ASP A 32 -8.81 0.85 3.10
C ASP A 32 -7.49 0.99 3.88
N LEU A 33 -7.01 2.23 4.08
CA LEU A 33 -5.74 2.50 4.75
C LEU A 33 -5.74 2.09 6.23
N ASN A 34 -6.87 2.18 6.92
CA ASN A 34 -6.97 1.76 8.32
C ASN A 34 -6.91 0.24 8.43
N GLY A 35 -7.52 -0.49 7.49
CA GLY A 35 -7.42 -1.93 7.37
C GLY A 35 -5.99 -2.39 7.12
N ILE A 36 -5.26 -1.70 6.24
CA ILE A 36 -3.82 -1.94 6.03
C ILE A 36 -3.02 -1.71 7.31
N CYS A 37 -3.22 -0.56 7.98
CA CYS A 37 -2.58 -0.24 9.25
C CYS A 37 -2.83 -1.33 10.31
N GLY A 38 -4.06 -1.86 10.39
CA GLY A 38 -4.42 -2.95 11.31
C GLY A 38 -3.75 -4.29 11.02
N LYS A 39 -3.05 -4.45 9.89
CA LYS A 39 -2.31 -5.67 9.51
C LYS A 39 -0.79 -5.50 9.51
N LEU A 40 -0.26 -4.34 9.89
CA LEU A 40 1.19 -4.12 9.91
C LEU A 40 1.92 -5.12 10.81
N ASP A 41 1.38 -5.46 11.99
CA ASP A 41 1.96 -6.49 12.86
C ASP A 41 2.02 -7.87 12.20
N TYR A 42 1.04 -8.20 11.34
CA TYR A 42 1.09 -9.44 10.57
C TYR A 42 2.23 -9.41 9.55
N LEU A 43 2.42 -8.30 8.84
CA LEU A 43 3.48 -8.14 7.84
C LEU A 43 4.88 -8.15 8.49
N VAL A 44 5.03 -7.53 9.66
CA VAL A 44 6.27 -7.59 10.44
C VAL A 44 6.58 -9.02 10.86
N ARG A 45 5.59 -9.78 11.39
CA ARG A 45 5.79 -11.19 11.74
C ARG A 45 6.12 -12.07 10.53
N LEU A 46 5.62 -11.73 9.34
CA LEU A 46 5.92 -12.43 8.10
C LEU A 46 7.38 -12.19 7.63
N GLY A 47 8.04 -11.14 8.13
CA GLY A 47 9.41 -10.78 7.76
C GLY A 47 9.51 -9.84 6.56
N ILE A 48 8.51 -8.98 6.37
CA ILE A 48 8.49 -7.98 5.28
C ILE A 48 9.26 -6.73 5.69
N ASP A 49 10.16 -6.28 4.82
CA ASP A 49 10.96 -5.06 5.02
C ASP A 49 10.34 -3.83 4.34
N ILE A 50 9.67 -4.03 3.19
CA ILE A 50 9.21 -2.96 2.31
C ILE A 50 7.78 -3.24 1.85
N ILE A 51 6.90 -2.25 1.97
CA ILE A 51 5.56 -2.31 1.38
C ILE A 51 5.55 -1.49 0.09
N TRP A 52 5.18 -2.11 -1.02
CA TRP A 52 4.83 -1.42 -2.25
C TRP A 52 3.31 -1.39 -2.38
N MET A 53 2.71 -0.20 -2.35
CA MET A 53 1.27 -0.05 -2.44
C MET A 53 0.87 0.31 -3.88
N CYS A 54 -0.12 -0.40 -4.43
CA CYS A 54 -0.83 0.03 -5.64
C CYS A 54 -1.51 1.40 -5.39
N PRO A 55 -1.93 2.13 -6.44
CA PRO A 55 -2.38 3.51 -6.31
C PRO A 55 -3.48 3.73 -5.26
N ILE A 56 -3.33 4.78 -4.46
CA ILE A 56 -4.31 5.23 -3.44
C ILE A 56 -4.82 6.66 -3.67
N PHE A 57 -4.40 7.27 -4.79
CA PHE A 57 -4.69 8.66 -5.10
C PHE A 57 -6.11 8.83 -5.64
N LYS A 58 -6.62 10.06 -5.67
CA LYS A 58 -7.90 10.35 -6.35
C LYS A 58 -7.84 9.85 -7.80
N SER A 59 -8.87 9.10 -8.19
CA SER A 59 -9.03 8.55 -9.53
C SER A 59 -10.53 8.32 -9.82
N PRO A 60 -10.97 8.45 -11.08
CA PRO A 60 -12.30 8.01 -11.53
C PRO A 60 -12.57 6.50 -11.36
N ASN A 61 -11.51 5.70 -11.15
CA ASN A 61 -11.48 4.25 -11.09
C ASN A 61 -11.81 3.53 -12.41
N ASP A 62 -11.55 4.15 -13.57
CA ASP A 62 -11.68 3.46 -14.85
C ASP A 62 -10.62 2.35 -15.00
N ASP A 63 -9.46 2.50 -14.32
CA ASP A 63 -8.41 1.49 -14.21
C ASP A 63 -8.00 1.27 -12.73
N ASN A 64 -8.99 1.16 -11.85
CA ASN A 64 -8.81 0.84 -10.43
C ASN A 64 -7.71 1.66 -9.71
N GLY A 65 -7.61 2.96 -10.01
CA GLY A 65 -6.67 3.87 -9.37
C GLY A 65 -5.43 4.19 -10.19
N TYR A 66 -5.14 3.47 -11.28
CA TYR A 66 -4.00 3.79 -12.16
C TYR A 66 -4.28 5.01 -13.07
N ASP A 67 -5.54 5.36 -13.27
CA ASP A 67 -6.05 6.57 -13.94
C ASP A 67 -6.18 7.76 -12.96
N ILE A 68 -5.04 8.28 -12.50
CA ILE A 68 -4.99 9.28 -11.42
C ILE A 68 -5.52 10.66 -11.89
N SER A 69 -6.47 11.23 -11.13
CA SER A 69 -7.02 12.57 -11.35
C SER A 69 -6.39 13.66 -10.46
N ASP A 70 -5.93 13.29 -9.25
CA ASP A 70 -5.16 14.18 -8.39
C ASP A 70 -4.12 13.39 -7.58
N TYR A 71 -2.84 13.56 -7.94
CA TYR A 71 -1.68 12.94 -7.29
C TYR A 71 -1.42 13.42 -5.86
N ARG A 72 -2.12 14.47 -5.38
CA ARG A 72 -1.99 14.99 -4.02
C ARG A 72 -3.18 14.65 -3.12
N GLY A 73 -4.26 14.12 -3.68
CA GLY A 73 -5.44 13.70 -2.93
C GLY A 73 -5.49 12.19 -2.73
N ILE A 74 -6.10 11.75 -1.64
CA ILE A 74 -6.41 10.33 -1.38
C ILE A 74 -7.81 10.00 -1.87
N MET A 75 -7.99 8.82 -2.47
CA MET A 75 -9.30 8.31 -2.87
C MET A 75 -10.23 8.17 -1.66
N ASP A 76 -11.49 8.62 -1.76
CA ASP A 76 -12.40 8.62 -0.60
C ASP A 76 -12.65 7.21 -0.04
N ASP A 77 -12.69 6.20 -0.93
CA ASP A 77 -12.76 4.77 -0.56
C ASP A 77 -11.66 4.34 0.41
N PHE A 78 -10.47 4.96 0.34
CA PHE A 78 -9.30 4.51 1.10
C PHE A 78 -9.01 5.34 2.36
N GLY A 79 -9.51 6.58 2.43
CA GLY A 79 -9.35 7.45 3.59
C GLY A 79 -9.07 8.91 3.23
N THR A 80 -8.35 9.61 4.12
CA THR A 80 -8.05 11.04 3.99
C THR A 80 -6.57 11.33 4.27
N LEU A 81 -6.08 12.49 3.79
CA LEU A 81 -4.83 13.07 4.32
C LEU A 81 -5.14 13.69 5.69
N ALA A 82 -4.43 13.22 6.72
CA ALA A 82 -4.57 13.70 8.09
C ALA A 82 -4.00 15.11 8.29
#